data_AF-A0A7C0WCW9-F1
#
_entry.id   AF-A0A7C0WCW9-F1
#
_cell.length_a   1.000
_cell.length_b   1.000
_cell.length_c   1.000
_cell.angle_alpha   90.00
_cell.angle_beta   90.00
_cell.angle_gamma   90.00
#
_symmetry.space_group_name_H-M   'P 1'
#
loop_
_entity.id
_entity.type
_entity.pdbx_description
1 polymer ?
#
loop_
_entity_poly.entity_id
_entity_poly.type
_entity_poly.pdbx_seq_one_letter_code
_entity_poly.pdbx_strand_id
1 'polypeptide(L)'
;MNRITGLIFTNLSGHMRLIYRLRQKKMIIYALLIVISFLASGCAFVGKNNIESKHHTVEPDFYSVLQTDCIECEITRLKNVIKTGSDPSLVGKSFLHLAFLYSSNKNVNPNYRLALEMLKKYDELKPEHKKKCFVSYLKSLLQQISENKNLSDTLNGQITALKKEYSKSESKNRLLKMKCKKLSKENHEMQEVIEKLKYLDIRLEEKRRKVE
;
A
#
# COMPACT_ATOMS: atom_id res chain seq x y z
N MET A 1 9.66 -57.24 34.40
CA MET A 1 10.65 -56.55 33.54
C MET A 1 10.12 -55.34 32.74
N ASN A 2 8.87 -54.88 32.92
CA ASN A 2 8.28 -53.81 32.07
C ASN A 2 8.25 -52.38 32.68
N ARG A 3 8.86 -52.13 33.85
CA ARG A 3 8.84 -50.80 34.49
C ARG A 3 10.08 -49.93 34.25
N ILE A 4 11.18 -50.51 33.75
CA ILE A 4 12.45 -49.78 33.58
C ILE A 4 12.51 -49.06 32.21
N THR A 5 11.81 -49.56 31.20
CA THR A 5 11.78 -48.96 29.85
C THR A 5 10.95 -47.66 29.77
N GLY A 6 9.96 -47.47 30.64
CA GLY A 6 9.11 -46.26 30.64
C GLY A 6 9.82 -44.99 31.18
N LEU A 7 10.71 -45.14 32.16
CA LEU A 7 11.43 -44.02 32.78
C LEU A 7 12.54 -43.44 31.91
N ILE A 8 13.11 -44.24 31.00
CA ILE A 8 14.13 -43.77 30.05
C ILE A 8 13.48 -42.90 28.96
N PHE A 9 12.27 -43.24 28.51
CA PHE A 9 11.60 -42.54 27.41
C PHE A 9 11.12 -41.12 27.78
N THR A 10 10.69 -40.91 29.02
CA THR A 10 10.28 -39.57 29.50
C THR A 10 11.46 -38.62 29.67
N ASN A 11 12.65 -39.14 29.99
CA ASN A 11 13.85 -38.32 30.19
C ASN A 11 14.45 -37.84 28.84
N LEU A 12 14.42 -38.69 27.79
CA LEU A 12 14.84 -38.30 26.44
C LEU A 12 13.94 -37.22 25.81
N SER A 13 12.63 -37.22 26.11
CA SER A 13 11.69 -36.20 25.59
C SER A 13 11.99 -34.79 26.14
N GLY A 14 12.47 -34.69 27.39
CA GLY A 14 12.86 -33.41 28.00
C GLY A 14 14.11 -32.81 27.36
N HIS A 15 15.14 -33.62 27.14
CA HIS A 15 16.40 -33.17 26.51
C HIS A 15 16.19 -32.70 25.06
N MET A 16 15.35 -33.39 24.29
CA MET A 16 15.01 -32.97 22.92
C MET A 16 14.31 -31.60 22.86
N ARG A 17 13.41 -31.28 23.81
CA ARG A 17 12.79 -29.94 23.87
C ARG A 17 13.78 -28.85 24.24
N LEU A 18 14.76 -29.15 25.11
CA LEU A 18 15.77 -28.18 25.52
C LEU A 18 16.73 -27.85 24.36
N ILE A 19 17.17 -28.88 23.62
CA ILE A 19 18.02 -28.72 22.43
C ILE A 19 17.30 -27.90 21.35
N TYR A 20 16.00 -28.15 21.15
CA TYR A 20 15.21 -27.40 20.17
C TYR A 20 15.07 -25.92 20.52
N ARG A 21 14.82 -25.60 21.81
CA ARG A 21 14.75 -24.21 22.29
C ARG A 21 16.10 -23.48 22.16
N LEU A 22 17.21 -24.18 22.41
CA LEU A 22 18.56 -23.62 22.24
C LEU A 22 18.88 -23.35 20.76
N ARG A 23 18.46 -24.23 19.84
CA ARG A 23 18.58 -24.00 18.39
C ARG A 23 17.76 -22.81 17.92
N GLN A 24 16.52 -22.66 18.38
CA GLN A 24 15.71 -21.49 18.03
C GLN A 24 16.31 -20.17 18.54
N LYS A 25 16.81 -20.13 19.77
CA LYS A 25 17.47 -18.92 20.30
C LYS A 25 18.69 -18.52 19.48
N LYS A 26 19.52 -19.49 19.05
CA LYS A 26 20.67 -19.22 18.19
C LYS A 26 20.25 -18.68 16.81
N MET A 27 19.24 -19.27 16.19
CA MET A 27 18.69 -18.80 14.90
C MET A 27 18.18 -17.35 14.97
N ILE A 28 17.49 -16.98 16.05
CA ILE A 28 17.00 -15.61 16.26
C ILE A 28 18.16 -14.62 16.38
N ILE A 29 19.24 -14.98 17.10
CA ILE A 29 20.43 -14.13 17.25
C ILE A 29 21.10 -13.89 15.89
N TYR A 30 21.27 -14.94 15.07
CA TYR A 30 21.85 -14.77 13.73
C TYR A 30 20.99 -13.90 12.81
N ALA A 31 19.67 -14.05 12.85
CA ALA A 31 18.75 -13.21 12.07
C ALA A 31 18.85 -11.73 12.48
N LEU A 32 18.95 -11.43 13.78
CA LEU A 32 19.13 -10.07 14.28
C LEU A 32 20.48 -9.47 13.85
N LEU A 33 21.56 -10.24 13.88
CA LEU A 33 22.88 -9.77 13.41
C LEU A 33 22.89 -9.41 11.93
N ILE A 34 22.18 -10.18 11.10
CA ILE A 34 22.04 -9.89 9.66
C ILE A 34 21.24 -8.59 9.44
N VAL A 35 20.14 -8.38 10.16
CA VAL A 35 19.35 -7.15 10.02
C VAL A 35 20.16 -5.91 10.45
N ILE A 36 20.94 -6.02 11.52
CA ILE A 36 21.81 -4.93 11.98
C ILE A 36 22.92 -4.62 10.96
N SER A 37 23.51 -5.63 10.30
CA SER A 37 24.54 -5.39 9.28
C SER A 37 23.97 -4.72 8.02
N PHE A 38 22.75 -5.08 7.59
CA PHE A 38 22.07 -4.39 6.47
C PHE A 38 21.74 -2.94 6.80
N LEU A 39 21.31 -2.64 8.03
CA LEU A 39 21.02 -1.26 8.46
C LEU A 39 22.28 -0.41 8.55
N ALA A 40 23.41 -0.95 9.04
CA ALA A 40 24.67 -0.22 9.13
C ALA A 40 25.28 0.10 7.75
N SER A 41 25.09 -0.79 6.76
CA SER A 41 25.59 -0.61 5.39
C SER A 41 24.89 0.53 4.63
N GLY A 42 23.65 0.86 5.02
CA GLY A 42 22.85 1.91 4.36
C GLY A 42 23.25 3.34 4.70
N CYS A 43 24.03 3.57 5.76
CA CYS A 43 24.39 4.92 6.21
C CYS A 43 25.68 5.48 5.58
N ALA A 44 26.46 4.69 4.84
CA ALA A 44 27.76 5.12 4.31
C ALA A 44 27.74 5.66 2.86
N PHE A 45 26.60 5.60 2.15
CA PHE A 45 26.53 5.97 0.71
C PHE A 45 26.02 7.40 0.42
N VAL A 46 26.03 8.31 1.41
CA VAL A 46 25.52 9.69 1.20
C VAL A 46 26.64 10.73 1.04
N GLY A 47 27.92 10.35 1.14
CA GLY A 47 29.02 11.32 1.18
C GLY A 47 30.12 11.10 0.15
N LYS A 48 29.92 11.58 -1.08
CA LYS A 48 30.94 12.15 -2.02
C LYS A 48 30.51 11.96 -3.47
N ASN A 49 29.78 12.92 -4.01
CA ASN A 49 29.78 13.25 -5.43
C ASN A 49 29.60 14.78 -5.57
N ASN A 50 30.50 15.55 -4.95
CA ASN A 50 30.72 16.94 -5.32
C ASN A 50 31.75 16.95 -6.46
N ILE A 51 31.28 16.56 -7.65
CA ILE A 51 31.96 16.96 -8.88
C ILE A 51 31.44 18.36 -9.16
N GLU A 52 32.29 19.36 -8.90
CA GLU A 52 32.11 20.73 -9.39
C GLU A 52 32.09 20.71 -10.92
N SER A 53 30.91 20.45 -11.47
CA SER A 53 30.62 20.76 -12.85
C SER A 53 30.52 22.28 -12.96
N LYS A 54 31.62 22.93 -13.35
CA LYS A 54 31.60 24.28 -13.92
C LYS A 54 30.96 24.26 -15.30
N HIS A 55 29.69 23.83 -15.38
CA HIS A 55 28.84 24.32 -16.44
C HIS A 55 28.31 25.67 -15.97
N HIS A 56 28.54 26.71 -16.77
CA HIS A 56 27.69 27.89 -16.76
C HIS A 56 26.25 27.42 -17.00
N THR A 57 25.56 27.06 -15.92
CA THR A 57 24.11 27.07 -15.88
C THR A 57 23.74 28.53 -16.03
N VAL A 58 23.42 28.91 -17.27
CA VAL A 58 22.34 29.87 -17.48
C VAL A 58 21.13 29.20 -16.85
N GLU A 59 21.04 29.28 -15.52
CA GLU A 59 19.89 28.85 -14.77
C GLU A 59 18.81 29.82 -15.21
N PRO A 60 17.87 29.40 -16.05
CA PRO A 60 16.85 30.32 -16.47
C PRO A 60 16.06 30.65 -15.21
N ASP A 61 15.90 31.95 -14.95
CA ASP A 61 15.28 32.59 -13.79
C ASP A 61 13.78 32.23 -13.62
N PHE A 62 13.35 31.05 -14.04
CA PHE A 62 11.99 30.53 -13.96
C PHE A 62 11.61 30.09 -12.54
N TYR A 63 12.57 29.92 -11.63
CA TYR A 63 12.31 29.43 -10.27
C TYR A 63 12.19 30.54 -9.22
N SER A 64 12.67 31.76 -9.48
CA SER A 64 12.43 32.94 -8.62
C SER A 64 10.94 33.24 -8.48
N VAL A 65 10.19 32.96 -9.53
CA VAL A 65 8.73 32.93 -9.62
C VAL A 65 8.02 32.10 -8.53
N LEU A 66 8.61 31.00 -8.05
CA LEU A 66 7.99 30.12 -7.04
C LEU A 66 8.12 30.67 -5.62
N GLN A 67 8.66 31.87 -5.44
CA GLN A 67 8.70 32.61 -4.17
C GLN A 67 7.46 33.48 -3.96
N THR A 68 6.49 33.46 -4.86
CA THR A 68 5.28 34.27 -4.71
C THR A 68 4.43 33.76 -3.54
N ASP A 69 4.19 34.62 -2.54
CA ASP A 69 3.41 34.30 -1.32
C ASP A 69 1.95 33.89 -1.62
N CYS A 70 1.43 34.23 -2.81
CA CYS A 70 0.12 33.84 -3.28
C CYS A 70 0.16 33.30 -4.72
N ILE A 71 0.27 31.98 -4.88
CA ILE A 71 0.26 31.29 -6.18
C ILE A 71 -1.05 31.58 -6.96
N GLU A 72 -2.20 31.61 -6.28
CA GLU A 72 -3.50 31.86 -6.92
C GLU A 72 -3.61 33.27 -7.50
N CYS A 73 -3.05 34.26 -6.78
CA CYS A 73 -2.99 35.65 -7.23
C CYS A 73 -2.15 35.76 -8.50
N GLU A 74 -1.00 35.08 -8.53
CA GLU A 74 -0.11 35.08 -9.70
C GLU A 74 -0.74 34.37 -10.91
N ILE A 75 -1.42 33.24 -10.67
CA ILE A 75 -2.20 32.57 -11.73
C ILE A 75 -3.24 33.52 -12.32
N THR A 76 -3.96 34.27 -11.48
CA THR A 76 -4.98 35.22 -11.93
C THR A 76 -4.36 36.37 -12.71
N ARG A 77 -3.24 36.91 -12.24
CA ARG A 77 -2.48 37.97 -12.93
C ARG A 77 -2.03 37.51 -14.32
N LEU A 78 -1.41 36.33 -14.43
CA LEU A 78 -0.93 35.78 -15.70
C LEU A 78 -2.06 35.45 -16.67
N LYS A 79 -3.21 34.96 -16.18
CA LYS A 79 -4.41 34.77 -17.00
C LYS A 79 -4.91 36.09 -17.60
N ASN A 80 -4.89 37.17 -16.81
CA ASN A 80 -5.24 38.50 -17.32
C ASN A 80 -4.26 38.95 -18.39
N VAL A 81 -2.95 38.77 -18.19
CA VAL A 81 -1.93 39.08 -19.20
C VAL A 81 -2.17 38.32 -20.51
N ILE A 82 -2.51 37.04 -20.45
CA ILE A 82 -2.85 36.24 -21.65
C ILE A 82 -4.11 36.76 -22.34
N LYS A 83 -5.11 37.18 -21.56
CA LYS A 83 -6.39 37.66 -22.09
C LYS A 83 -6.29 39.04 -22.74
N THR A 84 -5.50 39.94 -22.18
CA THR A 84 -5.38 41.33 -22.65
C THR A 84 -4.13 41.58 -23.49
N GLY A 85 -3.20 40.64 -23.53
CA GLY A 85 -1.88 40.82 -24.11
C GLY A 85 -1.90 40.90 -25.63
N SER A 86 -1.28 41.94 -26.19
CA SER A 86 -1.01 42.07 -27.62
C SER A 86 0.37 41.54 -28.02
N ASP A 87 1.31 41.41 -27.07
CA ASP A 87 2.67 40.91 -27.32
C ASP A 87 2.72 39.37 -27.23
N PRO A 88 2.96 38.65 -28.34
CA PRO A 88 3.05 37.19 -28.36
C PRO A 88 4.17 36.63 -27.47
N SER A 89 5.27 37.38 -27.28
CA SER A 89 6.40 36.95 -26.46
C SER A 89 6.01 36.89 -24.98
N LEU A 90 5.37 37.94 -24.48
CA LEU A 90 4.85 38.01 -23.12
C LEU A 90 3.75 36.96 -22.87
N VAL A 91 2.86 36.76 -23.84
CA VAL A 91 1.81 35.73 -23.78
C VAL A 91 2.43 34.33 -23.69
N GLY A 92 3.44 34.03 -24.51
CA GLY A 92 4.17 32.77 -24.45
C GLY A 92 4.85 32.54 -23.10
N LYS A 93 5.59 33.53 -22.59
CA LYS A 93 6.20 33.44 -21.25
C LYS A 93 5.15 33.20 -20.16
N SER A 94 3.98 33.81 -20.29
CA SER A 94 2.88 33.64 -19.34
C SER A 94 2.28 32.23 -19.36
N PHE A 95 2.12 31.61 -20.54
CA PHE A 95 1.69 30.20 -20.63
C PHE A 95 2.70 29.25 -19.98
N LEU A 96 3.99 29.43 -20.27
CA LEU A 96 5.04 28.62 -19.66
C LEU A 96 5.05 28.78 -18.13
N HIS A 97 4.91 30.00 -17.64
CA HIS A 97 4.84 30.31 -16.22
C HIS A 97 3.60 29.67 -15.56
N LEU A 98 2.42 29.80 -16.17
CA LEU A 98 1.22 29.11 -15.67
C LEU A 98 1.39 27.60 -15.58
N ALA A 99 2.08 26.97 -16.53
CA ALA A 99 2.36 25.54 -16.45
C ALA A 99 3.16 25.19 -15.19
N PHE A 100 4.19 25.98 -14.86
CA PHE A 100 4.96 25.79 -13.63
C PHE A 100 4.11 25.94 -12.38
N LEU A 101 3.31 27.01 -12.27
CA LEU A 101 2.45 27.23 -11.10
C LEU A 101 1.39 26.14 -10.92
N TYR A 102 0.81 25.64 -12.01
CA TYR A 102 -0.14 24.54 -11.95
C TYR A 102 0.49 23.20 -11.57
N SER A 103 1.76 22.99 -11.93
CA SER A 103 2.50 21.76 -11.60
C SER A 103 3.24 21.81 -10.26
N SER A 104 3.35 22.99 -9.64
CA SER A 104 4.12 23.22 -8.43
C SER A 104 3.57 22.43 -7.24
N ASN A 105 4.47 21.85 -6.43
CA ASN A 105 4.12 21.21 -5.16
C ASN A 105 3.70 22.21 -4.07
N LYS A 106 4.05 23.49 -4.23
CA LYS A 106 3.60 24.58 -3.34
C LYS A 106 2.16 25.00 -3.63
N ASN A 107 1.62 24.62 -4.79
CA ASN A 107 0.22 24.81 -5.09
C ASN A 107 -0.59 23.82 -4.24
N VAL A 108 -1.56 24.32 -3.47
CA VAL A 108 -2.43 23.48 -2.62
C VAL A 108 -3.19 22.44 -3.45
N ASN A 109 -3.52 22.80 -4.70
CA ASN A 109 -4.25 21.94 -5.62
C ASN A 109 -3.52 21.83 -6.97
N PRO A 110 -2.40 21.07 -7.05
CA PRO A 110 -1.67 20.90 -8.31
C PRO A 110 -2.57 20.29 -9.38
N ASN A 111 -2.55 20.88 -10.56
CA ASN A 111 -3.35 20.45 -11.71
C ASN A 111 -2.44 20.19 -12.91
N TYR A 112 -1.84 19.00 -12.93
CA TYR A 112 -0.90 18.58 -13.97
C TYR A 112 -1.53 18.54 -15.37
N ARG A 113 -2.83 18.25 -15.47
CA ARG A 113 -3.56 18.29 -16.74
C ARG A 113 -3.61 19.71 -17.30
N LEU A 114 -3.93 20.69 -16.46
CA LEU A 114 -3.98 22.08 -16.86
C LEU A 114 -2.57 22.62 -17.16
N ALA A 115 -1.55 22.20 -16.38
CA ALA A 115 -0.16 22.52 -16.68
C ALA A 115 0.25 22.03 -18.08
N LEU A 116 -0.11 20.79 -18.43
CA LEU A 116 0.15 20.21 -19.75
C LEU A 116 -0.56 20.98 -20.87
N GLU A 117 -1.80 21.43 -20.64
CA GLU A 117 -2.53 22.28 -21.58
C GLU A 117 -1.82 23.62 -21.82
N MET A 118 -1.33 24.27 -20.76
CA MET A 118 -0.58 25.51 -20.88
C MET A 118 0.72 25.32 -21.68
N LEU A 119 1.43 24.19 -21.49
CA LEU A 119 2.61 23.87 -22.31
C LEU A 119 2.27 23.62 -23.78
N LYS A 120 1.11 23.02 -24.08
CA LYS A 120 0.65 22.87 -25.47
C LYS A 120 0.40 24.23 -26.13
N LYS A 121 -0.29 25.14 -25.42
CA LYS A 121 -0.50 26.52 -25.90
C LYS A 121 0.81 27.28 -26.09
N TYR A 122 1.80 27.04 -25.21
CA TYR A 122 3.14 27.58 -25.39
C TYR A 122 3.83 27.05 -26.66
N ASP A 123 3.75 25.75 -26.94
CA ASP A 123 4.33 25.14 -28.15
C ASP A 123 3.73 25.70 -29.45
N GLU A 124 2.42 26.00 -29.44
CA GLU A 124 1.71 26.60 -30.59
C GLU A 124 2.29 27.96 -31.00
N LEU A 125 2.90 28.70 -30.06
CA LEU A 125 3.54 30.01 -30.30
C LEU A 125 4.95 29.92 -30.89
N LYS A 126 5.43 28.71 -31.24
CA LYS A 126 6.76 28.46 -31.84
C LYS A 126 7.91 29.10 -31.05
N PRO A 127 8.12 28.67 -29.80
CA PRO A 127 9.15 29.24 -28.94
C PRO A 127 10.57 28.97 -29.47
N GLU A 128 11.54 29.74 -28.97
CA GLU A 128 12.97 29.58 -29.26
C GLU A 128 13.42 28.11 -29.15
N HIS A 129 14.21 27.65 -30.12
CA HIS A 129 14.69 26.26 -30.22
C HIS A 129 15.29 25.72 -28.91
N LYS A 130 16.02 26.55 -28.16
CA LYS A 130 16.66 26.16 -26.89
C LYS A 130 15.66 25.74 -25.81
N LYS A 131 14.43 26.29 -25.83
CA LYS A 131 13.38 25.98 -24.84
C LYS A 131 12.55 24.75 -25.23
N LYS A 132 12.61 24.31 -26.49
CA LYS A 132 11.81 23.20 -27.01
C LYS A 132 12.16 21.86 -26.35
N CYS A 133 13.45 21.56 -26.16
CA CYS A 133 13.87 20.32 -25.51
C CYS A 133 13.39 20.26 -24.06
N PHE A 134 13.53 21.36 -23.32
CA PHE A 134 13.09 21.46 -21.94
C PHE A 134 11.57 21.32 -21.82
N VAL A 135 10.79 22.01 -22.66
CA VAL A 135 9.33 21.89 -22.65
C VAL A 135 8.86 20.49 -23.04
N SER A 136 9.50 19.86 -24.03
CA SER A 136 9.21 18.47 -24.38
C SER A 136 9.46 17.52 -23.20
N TYR A 137 10.59 17.70 -22.50
CA TYR A 137 10.90 16.92 -21.31
C TYR A 137 9.85 17.13 -20.21
N LEU A 138 9.48 18.38 -19.93
CA LEU A 138 8.49 18.72 -18.92
C LEU A 138 7.10 18.15 -19.26
N LYS A 139 6.68 18.19 -20.53
CA LYS A 139 5.42 17.58 -20.98
C LYS A 139 5.41 16.07 -20.72
N SER A 140 6.49 15.36 -21.07
CA SER A 140 6.63 13.93 -20.81
C SER A 140 6.55 13.61 -19.31
N LEU A 141 7.23 14.40 -18.48
CA LEU A 141 7.18 14.25 -17.02
C LEU A 141 5.76 14.45 -16.48
N LEU A 142 5.09 15.54 -16.87
CA LEU A 142 3.73 15.85 -16.42
C LEU A 142 2.71 14.79 -16.87
N GLN A 143 2.89 14.24 -18.08
CA GLN A 143 2.06 13.16 -18.57
C GLN A 143 2.22 11.91 -17.69
N GLN A 144 3.47 11.49 -17.40
CA GLN A 144 3.73 10.35 -16.51
C GLN A 144 3.15 10.57 -15.11
N ILE A 145 3.29 11.78 -14.55
CA ILE A 145 2.70 12.11 -13.24
C ILE A 145 1.18 11.98 -13.29
N SER A 146 0.53 12.47 -14.33
CA SER A 146 -0.93 12.38 -14.49
C SER A 146 -1.39 10.93 -14.64
N GLU A 147 -0.70 10.13 -15.43
CA GLU A 147 -0.99 8.70 -15.61
C GLU A 147 -0.82 7.93 -14.30
N ASN A 148 0.27 8.18 -13.57
CA ASN A 148 0.53 7.58 -12.26
C ASN A 148 -0.53 7.96 -11.23
N LYS A 149 -1.01 9.20 -11.23
CA LYS A 149 -2.10 9.64 -10.35
C LYS A 149 -3.40 8.88 -10.66
N ASN A 150 -3.79 8.79 -11.92
CA ASN A 150 -4.98 8.05 -12.34
C ASN A 150 -4.90 6.57 -11.98
N LEU A 151 -3.72 5.97 -12.15
CA LEU A 151 -3.47 4.59 -11.75
C LEU A 151 -3.58 4.43 -10.22
N SER A 152 -3.00 5.35 -9.46
CA SER A 152 -3.10 5.36 -7.99
C SER A 152 -4.56 5.45 -7.53
N ASP A 153 -5.35 6.36 -8.10
CA ASP A 153 -6.78 6.52 -7.78
C ASP A 153 -7.58 5.26 -8.11
N THR A 154 -7.29 4.63 -9.25
CA THR A 154 -7.92 3.36 -9.66
C THR A 154 -7.58 2.23 -8.68
N LEU A 155 -6.30 2.08 -8.32
CA LEU A 155 -5.85 1.06 -7.37
C LEU A 155 -6.45 1.29 -5.98
N ASN A 156 -6.53 2.54 -5.52
CA ASN A 156 -7.17 2.89 -4.25
C ASN A 156 -8.67 2.54 -4.26
N GLY A 157 -9.35 2.76 -5.39
CA GLY A 157 -10.73 2.33 -5.59
C GLY A 157 -10.88 0.81 -5.47
N GLN A 158 -10.03 0.04 -6.16
CA GLN A 158 -10.03 -1.42 -6.09
C GLN A 158 -9.73 -1.96 -4.68
N ILE A 159 -8.75 -1.37 -3.99
CA ILE A 159 -8.41 -1.72 -2.60
C ILE A 159 -9.62 -1.52 -1.69
N THR A 160 -10.35 -0.42 -1.87
CA THR A 160 -11.54 -0.10 -1.05
C THR A 160 -12.67 -1.10 -1.32
N ALA A 161 -12.90 -1.46 -2.59
CA ALA A 161 -13.89 -2.48 -2.95
C ALA A 161 -13.55 -3.85 -2.36
N LEU A 162 -12.31 -4.31 -2.52
CA LEU A 162 -11.84 -5.59 -1.97
C LEU A 162 -11.95 -5.65 -0.45
N LYS A 163 -11.61 -4.57 0.27
CA LYS A 163 -11.77 -4.49 1.73
C LYS A 163 -13.23 -4.67 2.15
N LYS A 164 -14.18 -4.10 1.40
CA LYS A 164 -15.62 -4.24 1.66
C LYS A 164 -16.12 -5.67 1.40
N GLU A 165 -15.64 -6.31 0.34
CA GLU A 165 -15.98 -7.71 0.06
C GLU A 165 -15.40 -8.66 1.10
N TYR A 166 -14.15 -8.42 1.51
CA TYR A 166 -13.50 -9.19 2.56
C TYR A 166 -14.26 -9.12 3.88
N SER A 167 -14.66 -7.93 4.34
CA SER A 167 -15.42 -7.78 5.59
C SER A 167 -16.81 -8.44 5.54
N LYS A 168 -17.47 -8.39 4.38
CA LYS A 168 -18.74 -9.11 4.13
C LYS A 168 -18.54 -10.63 4.20
N SER A 169 -17.47 -11.13 3.58
CA SER A 169 -17.12 -12.56 3.59
C SER A 169 -16.78 -13.03 5.01
N GLU A 170 -16.02 -12.23 5.75
CA GLU A 170 -15.66 -12.52 7.15
C GLU A 170 -16.89 -12.62 8.04
N SER A 171 -17.83 -11.68 7.91
CA SER A 171 -19.09 -11.68 8.67
C SER A 171 -19.93 -12.92 8.38
N LYS A 172 -20.01 -13.34 7.11
CA LYS A 172 -20.69 -14.59 6.71
C LYS A 172 -20.02 -15.82 7.30
N ASN A 173 -18.68 -15.88 7.26
CA ASN A 173 -17.92 -17.00 7.82
C ASN A 173 -18.16 -17.13 9.34
N ARG A 174 -18.13 -16.00 10.07
CA ARG A 174 -18.47 -15.97 11.50
C ARG A 174 -19.86 -16.53 11.77
N LEU A 175 -20.86 -16.11 10.99
CA LEU A 175 -22.23 -16.62 11.10
C LEU A 175 -22.33 -18.12 10.83
N LEU A 176 -21.69 -18.60 9.76
CA LEU A 176 -21.66 -20.03 9.43
C LEU A 176 -21.01 -20.85 10.55
N LYS A 177 -19.89 -20.36 11.11
CA LYS A 177 -19.20 -21.01 12.24
C LYS A 177 -20.10 -21.13 13.47
N MET A 178 -20.90 -20.10 13.77
CA MET A 178 -21.90 -20.16 14.85
C MET A 178 -23.00 -21.17 14.56
N LYS A 179 -23.53 -21.21 13.33
CA LYS A 179 -24.54 -22.19 12.92
C LYS A 179 -24.02 -23.63 13.03
N CYS A 180 -22.79 -23.90 12.56
CA CYS A 180 -22.17 -25.21 12.66
C CYS A 180 -22.00 -25.65 14.13
N LYS A 181 -21.59 -24.75 15.03
CA LYS A 181 -21.51 -25.05 16.47
C LYS A 181 -22.87 -25.40 17.05
N LYS A 182 -23.92 -24.65 16.69
CA LYS A 182 -25.29 -24.90 17.16
C LYS A 182 -25.78 -26.28 16.70
N LEU A 183 -25.69 -26.56 15.41
CA LEU A 183 -26.09 -27.85 14.82
C LEU A 183 -25.28 -29.01 15.42
N SER A 184 -23.99 -28.81 15.70
CA SER A 184 -23.17 -29.83 16.36
C SER A 184 -23.66 -30.15 17.77
N LYS A 185 -24.16 -29.15 18.52
CA LYS A 185 -24.74 -29.34 19.86
C LYS A 185 -26.08 -30.07 19.77
N GLU A 186 -26.96 -29.62 18.88
CA GLU A 186 -28.27 -30.24 18.63
C GLU A 186 -28.12 -31.72 18.21
N ASN A 187 -27.15 -32.03 17.33
CA ASN A 187 -26.84 -33.42 16.95
C ASN A 187 -26.35 -34.25 18.14
N HIS A 188 -25.51 -33.69 19.00
CA HIS A 188 -25.01 -34.40 20.18
C HIS A 188 -26.14 -34.71 21.16
N GLU A 189 -27.00 -33.73 21.45
CA GLU A 189 -28.19 -33.91 22.30
C GLU A 189 -29.13 -34.99 21.73
N MET A 190 -29.33 -34.99 20.41
CA MET A 190 -30.17 -36.01 19.76
C MET A 190 -29.55 -37.41 19.81
N GLN A 191 -28.22 -37.53 19.68
CA GLN A 191 -27.52 -38.80 19.89
C GLN A 191 -27.71 -39.33 21.32
N GLU A 192 -27.63 -38.47 22.33
CA GLU A 192 -27.89 -38.87 23.71
C GLU A 192 -29.33 -39.37 23.93
N VAL A 193 -30.32 -38.71 23.31
CA VAL A 193 -31.72 -39.15 23.35
C VAL A 193 -31.89 -40.52 22.68
N ILE A 194 -31.26 -40.73 21.52
CA ILE A 194 -31.30 -42.02 20.82
C ILE A 194 -30.71 -43.13 21.70
N GLU A 195 -29.58 -42.91 22.35
CA GLU A 195 -28.96 -43.92 23.23
C GLU A 195 -29.83 -44.24 24.45
N LYS A 196 -30.50 -43.24 25.03
CA LYS A 196 -31.47 -43.46 26.11
C LYS A 196 -32.67 -44.29 25.65
N LEU A 197 -33.19 -44.03 24.44
CA LEU A 197 -34.29 -44.79 23.87
C LEU A 197 -33.89 -46.25 23.60
N LYS A 198 -32.71 -46.48 23.00
CA LYS A 198 -32.17 -47.84 22.81
C LYS A 198 -32.08 -48.62 24.12
N TYR A 199 -31.59 -47.98 25.19
CA TYR A 199 -31.52 -48.61 26.50
C TYR A 199 -32.90 -48.96 27.07
N LEU A 200 -33.89 -48.08 26.91
CA LEU A 200 -35.26 -48.34 27.34
C LEU A 200 -35.89 -49.51 26.58
N ASP A 201 -35.69 -49.59 25.26
CA ASP A 201 -36.18 -50.69 24.43
C ASP A 201 -35.62 -52.04 24.89
N ILE A 202 -34.31 -52.11 25.17
CA ILE A 202 -33.67 -53.32 25.72
C ILE A 202 -34.33 -53.72 27.05
N ARG A 203 -34.53 -52.77 27.98
CA ARG A 203 -35.17 -53.06 29.27
C ARG A 203 -36.62 -53.52 29.14
N LEU A 204 -37.38 -52.95 28.19
CA LEU A 204 -38.76 -53.37 27.95
C LEU A 204 -38.81 -54.79 27.40
N GLU A 205 -37.92 -55.13 26.48
CA GLU A 205 -37.80 -56.47 25.90
C GLU A 205 -37.39 -57.52 26.97
N GLU A 206 -36.42 -57.20 27.82
CA GLU A 206 -36.03 -58.06 28.96
C GLU A 206 -37.19 -58.29 29.93
N LYS A 207 -38.05 -57.28 30.15
CA LYS A 207 -39.23 -57.43 31.00
C LYS A 207 -40.30 -58.31 30.35
N ARG A 208 -40.56 -58.15 29.05
CA ARG A 208 -41.53 -59.00 28.32
C ARG A 208 -41.18 -60.48 28.43
N ARG A 209 -39.90 -60.82 28.22
CA ARG A 209 -39.38 -62.20 28.33
C ARG A 209 -39.45 -62.82 29.73
N LYS A 210 -39.67 -62.04 30.79
CA LYS A 210 -39.77 -62.54 32.18
C LYS A 210 -41.21 -62.80 32.63
N VAL A 211 -42.19 -62.36 31.85
CA VAL A 211 -43.63 -62.50 32.16
C VAL A 211 -44.23 -63.70 31.41
N GLU A 212 -43.59 -64.13 30.32
CA GLU A 212 -43.83 -65.41 29.63
C GLU A 212 -43.10 -66.56 30.35
#